data_AF-A0A919LM16-F1
#
_entry.id   AF-A0A919LM16-F1
#
_cell.length_a   1.000
_cell.length_b   1.000
_cell.length_c   1.000
_cell.angle_alpha   90.00
_cell.angle_beta   90.00
_cell.angle_gamma   90.00
#
_symmetry.space_group_name_H-M   'P 1'
#
loop_
_entity.id
_entity.type
_entity.pdbx_description
1 polymer ?
#
loop_
_entity_poly.entity_id
_entity_poly.type
_entity_poly.pdbx_seq_one_letter_code
_entity_poly.pdbx_strand_id
1 'polypeptide(L)'
;MASAYHAPLAGSLFIAEILFGTLMLASLGPVVISAVIALLLTQFLNGGAAPLYHVVLQQNLSALHYGLMLATGLLAGLCGPLFIWLMDYSHRGFVKLKLAPPWQLALGGLIVGGLSLITPAVWGNGYSVVQSYLLLPPSGALLVGVFICKLLAVLASSGSGARRGLYPDAVCRPGDGHAVCLLQQAVATGK
;
A
#
# COMPACT_ATOMS: atom_id res chain seq x y z
N MET A 1 -1.63 -6.67 6.82
CA MET A 1 -0.43 -5.82 7.03
C MET A 1 0.80 -6.64 7.42
N ALA A 2 0.74 -7.46 8.48
CA ALA A 2 1.88 -8.26 8.94
C ALA A 2 2.45 -9.21 7.87
N SER A 3 1.59 -9.97 7.17
CA SER A 3 2.00 -10.87 6.08
C SER A 3 2.49 -10.13 4.82
N ALA A 4 1.78 -9.07 4.41
CA ALA A 4 2.08 -8.33 3.18
C ALA A 4 3.34 -7.46 3.24
N TYR A 5 3.68 -6.94 4.43
CA TYR A 5 4.80 -6.00 4.63
C TYR A 5 5.90 -6.54 5.54
N HIS A 6 5.80 -7.79 6.01
CA HIS A 6 6.73 -8.38 6.98
C HIS A 6 6.96 -7.53 8.24
N ALA A 7 5.97 -6.70 8.62
CA ALA A 7 6.07 -5.71 9.70
C ALA A 7 4.90 -5.86 10.71
N PRO A 8 4.97 -6.83 11.64
CA PRO A 8 3.87 -7.17 12.54
C PRO A 8 3.64 -6.10 13.62
N LEU A 9 4.70 -5.47 14.12
CA LEU A 9 4.61 -4.41 15.13
C LEU A 9 3.96 -3.13 14.56
N ALA A 10 4.36 -2.71 13.36
CA ALA A 10 3.76 -1.54 12.72
C ALA A 10 2.26 -1.73 12.44
N GLY A 11 1.87 -2.92 11.94
CA GLY A 11 0.47 -3.23 11.66
C GLY A 11 -0.41 -3.31 12.91
N SER A 12 0.11 -3.88 14.00
CA SER A 12 -0.64 -3.98 15.27
C SER A 12 -0.80 -2.62 15.95
N LEU A 13 0.25 -1.78 15.98
CA LEU A 13 0.17 -0.42 16.50
C LEU A 13 -0.79 0.46 15.69
N PHE A 14 -0.77 0.34 14.36
CA PHE A 14 -1.68 1.08 13.48
C PHE A 14 -3.15 0.76 13.77
N ILE A 15 -3.49 -0.52 13.93
CA ILE A 15 -4.85 -0.94 14.27
C ILE A 15 -5.21 -0.52 15.69
N ALA A 16 -4.27 -0.64 16.64
CA ALA A 16 -4.49 -0.23 18.02
C ALA A 16 -4.89 1.26 18.10
N GLU A 17 -4.13 2.12 17.42
CA GLU A 17 -4.35 3.57 17.42
C GLU A 17 -5.67 3.95 16.72
N ILE A 18 -5.93 3.41 15.52
CA ILE A 18 -7.08 3.86 14.72
C ILE A 18 -8.40 3.27 15.21
N LEU A 19 -8.40 2.01 15.66
CA LEU A 19 -9.65 1.34 16.07
C LEU A 19 -10.04 1.69 17.51
N PHE A 20 -9.08 1.74 18.42
CA PHE A 20 -9.35 1.97 19.85
C PHE A 20 -9.12 3.41 20.28
N GLY A 21 -8.48 4.25 19.45
CA GLY A 21 -8.21 5.66 19.75
C GLY A 21 -7.30 5.89 20.96
N THR A 22 -6.81 4.82 21.59
CA THR A 22 -5.96 4.85 22.78
C THR A 22 -5.00 3.67 22.74
N LEU A 23 -3.73 3.92 23.10
CA LEU A 23 -2.75 2.87 23.31
C LEU A 23 -3.01 2.15 24.64
N MET A 24 -4.12 1.43 24.75
CA MET A 24 -4.33 0.50 25.85
C MET A 24 -3.45 -0.74 25.64
N LEU A 25 -2.36 -0.83 26.40
CA LEU A 25 -1.44 -1.99 26.37
C LEU A 25 -2.17 -3.33 26.58
N ALA A 26 -3.31 -3.31 27.30
CA ALA A 26 -4.13 -4.50 27.55
C ALA A 26 -4.67 -5.15 26.27
N SER A 27 -5.05 -4.36 25.26
CA SER A 27 -5.58 -4.87 23.98
C SER A 27 -4.48 -5.16 22.95
N LEU A 28 -3.26 -4.69 23.20
CA LEU A 28 -2.14 -4.78 22.28
C LEU A 28 -1.55 -6.20 22.23
N GLY A 29 -1.55 -6.91 23.37
CA GLY A 29 -1.03 -8.28 23.48
C GLY A 29 -1.66 -9.26 22.47
N PRO A 30 -2.98 -9.46 22.46
CA PRO A 30 -3.64 -10.38 21.52
C PRO A 30 -3.44 -10.00 20.04
N VAL A 31 -3.43 -8.70 19.73
CA VAL A 31 -3.26 -8.20 18.35
C VAL A 31 -1.85 -8.47 17.83
N VAL A 32 -0.83 -8.25 18.66
CA VAL A 32 0.57 -8.55 18.30
C VAL A 32 0.76 -10.06 18.09
N ILE A 33 0.21 -10.90 18.97
CA ILE A 33 0.33 -12.37 18.86
C ILE A 33 -0.26 -12.84 17.52
N SER A 34 -1.46 -12.36 17.16
CA SER A 34 -2.08 -12.68 15.88
C SER A 34 -1.23 -12.22 14.67
N ALA A 35 -0.68 -11.00 14.73
CA ALA A 35 0.19 -10.47 13.68
C ALA A 35 1.48 -11.28 13.50
N VAL A 36 2.08 -11.76 14.60
CA VAL A 36 3.29 -12.60 14.57
C VAL A 36 2.98 -13.98 14.01
N ILE A 37 1.87 -14.61 14.41
CA ILE A 37 1.44 -15.91 13.85
C ILE A 37 1.22 -15.79 12.33
N ALA A 38 0.56 -14.72 11.87
CA ALA A 38 0.37 -14.47 10.44
C ALA A 38 1.69 -14.29 9.68
N LEU A 39 2.67 -13.61 10.29
CA LEU A 39 4.01 -13.47 9.71
C LEU A 39 4.74 -14.83 9.63
N LEU A 40 4.75 -15.60 10.72
CA LEU A 40 5.40 -16.91 10.80
C LEU A 40 4.81 -17.87 9.77
N LEU A 41 3.49 -17.89 9.61
CA LEU A 41 2.83 -18.71 8.59
C LEU A 41 3.25 -18.30 7.18
N THR A 42 3.35 -16.99 6.93
CA THR A 42 3.81 -16.48 5.62
C THR A 42 5.26 -16.87 5.35
N GLN A 43 6.14 -16.79 6.36
CA GLN A 43 7.55 -17.20 6.23
C GLN A 43 7.68 -18.71 6.02
N PHE A 44 6.86 -19.51 6.68
CA PHE A 44 6.83 -20.96 6.52
C PHE A 44 6.39 -21.36 5.11
N LEU A 45 5.37 -20.70 4.56
CA LEU A 45 4.88 -20.94 3.20
C LEU A 45 5.84 -20.45 2.11
N ASN A 46 6.51 -19.30 2.33
CA ASN A 46 7.44 -18.71 1.38
C ASN A 46 8.88 -19.26 1.48
N GLY A 47 9.14 -20.20 2.38
CA GLY A 47 10.41 -20.92 2.46
C GLY A 47 11.62 -20.10 2.93
N GLY A 48 11.41 -18.98 3.63
CA GLY A 48 12.52 -18.18 4.16
C GLY A 48 12.14 -16.83 4.77
N ALA A 49 13.02 -16.34 5.65
CA ALA A 49 12.92 -15.03 6.30
C ALA A 49 13.85 -13.99 5.63
N ALA A 50 13.66 -13.76 4.33
CA ALA A 50 14.41 -12.72 3.63
C ALA A 50 13.81 -11.33 3.97
N PRO A 51 14.62 -10.35 4.42
CA PRO A 51 14.14 -8.99 4.61
C PRO A 51 13.78 -8.35 3.26
N LEU A 52 12.69 -7.58 3.22
CA LEU A 52 12.24 -6.90 2.00
C LEU A 52 13.24 -5.87 1.46
N TYR A 53 14.09 -5.32 2.34
CA TYR A 53 15.12 -4.36 1.97
C TYR A 53 16.42 -4.67 2.72
N HIS A 54 17.52 -4.71 1.98
CA HIS A 54 18.86 -4.73 2.56
C HIS A 54 19.36 -3.29 2.69
N VAL A 55 19.47 -2.80 3.93
CA VAL A 55 20.00 -1.47 4.24
C VAL A 55 21.32 -1.64 4.97
N VAL A 56 22.38 -1.01 4.46
CA VAL A 56 23.67 -0.94 5.15
C VAL A 56 23.57 0.16 6.20
N LEU A 57 23.69 -0.19 7.49
CA LEU A 57 23.68 0.80 8.55
C LEU A 57 24.96 1.63 8.51
N GLN A 58 24.79 2.95 8.39
CA GLN A 58 25.89 3.89 8.46
C GLN A 58 26.14 4.26 9.94
N GLN A 59 27.31 3.88 10.45
CA GLN A 59 27.67 3.97 11.89
C GLN A 59 28.04 5.40 12.35
N ASN A 60 28.03 6.40 11.46
CA ASN A 60 28.44 7.76 11.78
C ASN A 60 27.31 8.77 11.54
N LEU A 61 26.44 8.91 12.54
CA LEU A 61 25.30 9.83 12.53
C LEU A 61 25.77 11.21 13.03
N SER A 62 25.84 12.19 12.12
CA SER A 62 26.14 13.59 12.44
C SER A 62 24.85 14.40 12.72
N ALA A 63 24.95 15.53 13.43
CA ALA A 63 23.84 16.46 13.71
C ALA A 63 23.05 16.86 12.45
N LEU A 64 23.71 16.95 11.29
CA LEU A 64 23.08 17.23 9.99
C LEU A 64 22.04 16.16 9.62
N HIS A 65 22.30 14.87 9.91
CA HIS A 65 21.38 13.78 9.60
C HIS A 65 20.09 13.89 10.42
N TYR A 66 20.19 14.26 11.69
CA TYR A 66 19.01 14.52 12.54
C TYR A 66 18.19 15.69 12.00
N GLY A 67 18.84 16.76 11.51
CA GLY A 67 18.16 17.87 10.84
C GLY A 67 17.39 17.44 9.59
N LEU A 68 17.98 16.59 8.74
CA LEU A 68 17.32 16.03 7.56
C LEU A 68 16.17 15.08 7.90
N MET A 69 16.29 14.29 8.97
CA MET A 69 15.20 13.41 9.44
C MET A 69 14.00 14.23 9.93
N LEU A 70 14.24 15.31 10.69
CA LEU A 70 13.19 16.23 11.12
C LEU A 70 12.53 16.93 9.92
N ALA A 71 13.33 17.44 8.98
CA ALA A 71 12.82 18.10 7.79
C ALA A 71 11.94 17.16 6.94
N THR A 72 12.39 15.93 6.70
CA THR A 72 11.61 14.94 5.95
C THR A 72 10.37 14.48 6.71
N GLY A 73 10.43 14.35 8.04
CA GLY A 73 9.26 14.06 8.87
C GLY A 73 8.19 15.16 8.80
N LEU A 74 8.61 16.42 8.87
CA LEU A 74 7.70 17.57 8.76
C LEU A 74 7.06 17.66 7.38
N LEU A 75 7.85 17.46 6.31
CA LEU A 75 7.37 17.41 4.94
C LEU A 75 6.39 16.25 4.73
N ALA A 76 6.69 15.06 5.25
CA ALA A 76 5.80 13.90 5.16
C ALA A 76 4.48 14.14 5.91
N GLY A 77 4.54 14.77 7.09
CA GLY A 77 3.36 15.15 7.86
C GLY A 77 2.47 16.15 7.12
N LEU A 78 3.05 17.15 6.47
CA LEU A 78 2.31 18.15 5.69
C LEU A 78 1.74 17.57 4.38
N CYS A 79 2.47 16.68 3.73
CA CYS A 79 2.01 15.99 2.52
C CYS A 79 0.85 15.02 2.78
N GLY A 80 0.65 14.53 4.00
CA GLY A 80 -0.42 13.60 4.35
C GLY A 80 -1.83 14.16 4.06
N PRO A 81 -2.24 15.28 4.68
CA PRO A 81 -3.52 15.94 4.40
C PRO A 81 -3.68 16.35 2.94
N LEU A 82 -2.60 16.83 2.31
CA LEU A 82 -2.61 17.20 0.89
C LEU A 82 -2.95 15.98 0.01
N PHE A 83 -2.38 14.82 0.32
CA PHE A 83 -2.65 13.58 -0.41
C PHE A 83 -4.10 13.12 -0.26
N ILE A 84 -4.65 13.19 0.95
CA ILE A 84 -6.06 12.86 1.22
C ILE A 84 -6.99 13.81 0.43
N TRP A 85 -6.71 15.12 0.47
CA TRP A 85 -7.48 16.11 -0.29
C TRP A 85 -7.44 15.83 -1.80
N LEU A 86 -6.29 15.44 -2.32
CA LEU A 86 -6.11 15.14 -3.74
C LEU A 86 -6.85 13.87 -4.16
N MET A 87 -6.90 12.85 -3.28
CA MET A 87 -7.71 11.65 -3.49
C MET A 87 -9.21 12.00 -3.57
N ASP A 88 -9.70 12.82 -2.64
CA ASP A 88 -11.09 13.29 -2.65
C ASP A 88 -11.41 14.12 -3.91
N TYR A 89 -10.47 14.97 -4.33
CA TYR A 89 -10.61 15.75 -5.57
C TYR A 89 -10.73 14.84 -6.80
N SER A 90 -9.88 13.82 -6.90
CA SER A 90 -9.94 12.83 -7.98
C SER A 90 -11.29 12.10 -7.99
N HIS A 91 -11.73 11.61 -6.83
CA HIS A 91 -13.02 10.92 -6.71
C HIS A 91 -14.19 11.83 -7.15
N ARG A 92 -14.20 13.10 -6.71
CA ARG A 92 -15.20 14.09 -7.16
C ARG A 92 -15.14 14.32 -8.67
N GLY A 93 -13.96 14.31 -9.28
CA GLY A 93 -13.78 14.41 -10.73
C GLY A 93 -14.45 13.25 -11.48
N PHE A 94 -14.22 12.02 -11.04
CA PHE A 94 -14.85 10.82 -11.65
C PHE A 94 -16.36 10.77 -11.41
N VAL A 95 -16.84 11.21 -10.24
CA VAL A 95 -18.28 11.30 -9.93
C VAL A 95 -18.97 12.37 -10.79
N LYS A 96 -18.33 13.52 -11.03
CA LYS A 96 -18.86 14.57 -11.93
C LYS A 96 -19.03 14.08 -13.37
N LEU A 97 -18.22 13.12 -13.81
CA LEU A 97 -18.34 12.51 -15.13
C LEU A 97 -19.64 11.71 -15.32
N LYS A 98 -20.41 11.40 -14.25
CA LYS A 98 -21.72 10.71 -14.30
C LYS A 98 -21.72 9.42 -15.15
N LEU A 99 -20.61 8.71 -15.19
CA LEU A 99 -20.46 7.48 -15.95
C LEU A 99 -20.94 6.28 -15.15
N ALA A 100 -21.41 5.23 -15.85
CA ALA A 100 -21.74 3.96 -15.22
C ALA A 100 -20.50 3.35 -14.53
N PRO A 101 -20.66 2.65 -13.38
CA PRO A 101 -19.55 2.05 -12.64
C PRO A 101 -18.52 1.26 -13.46
N PRO A 102 -18.90 0.41 -14.45
CA PRO A 102 -17.90 -0.31 -15.25
C PRO A 102 -17.07 0.61 -16.16
N TRP A 103 -17.65 1.72 -16.64
CA TRP A 103 -16.96 2.65 -17.54
C TRP A 103 -15.97 3.55 -16.80
N GLN A 104 -16.28 3.90 -15.55
CA GLN A 104 -15.35 4.61 -14.68
C GLN A 104 -14.10 3.77 -14.41
N LEU A 105 -14.27 2.48 -14.09
CA LEU A 105 -13.17 1.53 -13.90
C LEU A 105 -12.34 1.35 -15.18
N ALA A 106 -12.99 1.22 -16.34
CA ALA A 106 -12.32 1.08 -17.62
C ALA A 106 -11.46 2.32 -17.95
N LEU A 107 -11.97 3.53 -17.72
CA LEU A 107 -11.21 4.77 -17.92
C LEU A 107 -10.03 4.89 -16.95
N GLY A 108 -10.22 4.56 -15.66
CA GLY A 108 -9.12 4.53 -14.70
C GLY A 108 -8.02 3.54 -15.09
N GLY A 109 -8.42 2.34 -15.53
CA GLY A 109 -7.52 1.30 -16.03
C GLY A 109 -6.80 1.72 -17.32
N LEU A 110 -7.47 2.43 -18.23
CA LEU A 110 -6.88 2.93 -19.47
C LEU A 110 -5.86 4.04 -19.21
N ILE A 111 -6.14 4.95 -18.27
CA ILE A 111 -5.20 6.01 -17.87
C ILE A 111 -3.95 5.39 -17.24
N VAL A 112 -4.12 4.46 -16.31
CA VAL A 112 -3.00 3.76 -15.66
C VAL A 112 -2.23 2.89 -16.67
N GLY A 113 -2.95 2.21 -17.56
CA GLY A 113 -2.41 1.41 -18.66
C GLY A 113 -1.71 2.23 -19.75
N GLY A 114 -2.03 3.52 -19.91
CA GLY A 114 -1.28 4.45 -20.76
C GLY A 114 -0.01 4.95 -20.09
N LEU A 115 -0.11 5.39 -18.82
CA LEU A 115 1.04 5.82 -18.01
C LEU A 115 2.10 4.72 -17.87
N SER A 116 1.64 3.49 -17.78
CA SER A 116 2.43 2.27 -17.87
C SER A 116 3.47 2.23 -18.98
N LEU A 117 3.01 2.50 -20.21
CA LEU A 117 3.80 2.28 -21.42
C LEU A 117 4.95 3.29 -21.48
N ILE A 118 4.77 4.44 -20.83
CA ILE A 118 5.75 5.52 -20.74
C ILE A 118 6.75 5.27 -19.62
N THR A 119 6.35 4.65 -18.51
CA THR A 119 7.22 4.44 -17.35
C THR A 119 6.94 3.08 -16.69
N PRO A 120 7.71 2.03 -17.03
CA PRO A 120 7.50 0.69 -16.49
C PRO A 120 7.72 0.61 -14.97
N ALA A 121 8.45 1.57 -14.39
CA ALA A 121 8.65 1.69 -12.94
C ALA A 121 7.36 2.06 -12.16
N VAL A 122 6.26 2.39 -12.84
CA VAL A 122 4.97 2.69 -12.20
C VAL A 122 4.23 1.39 -11.80
N TRP A 123 4.65 0.22 -12.32
CA TRP A 123 3.95 -1.06 -12.12
C TRP A 123 4.34 -1.77 -10.83
N GLY A 124 3.36 -2.49 -10.29
CA GLY A 124 3.55 -3.35 -9.13
C GLY A 124 3.61 -2.60 -7.80
N ASN A 125 4.02 -3.32 -6.75
CA ASN A 125 4.04 -2.81 -5.38
C ASN A 125 5.19 -1.80 -5.13
N GLY A 126 6.09 -1.62 -6.09
CA GLY A 126 7.20 -0.67 -6.02
C GLY A 126 8.43 -1.16 -5.23
N TYR A 127 8.40 -2.38 -4.66
CA TYR A 127 9.53 -2.93 -3.90
C TYR A 127 10.83 -2.97 -4.70
N SER A 128 10.78 -3.49 -5.93
CA SER A 128 11.93 -3.57 -6.83
C SER A 128 12.49 -2.20 -7.22
N VAL A 129 11.63 -1.19 -7.35
CA VAL A 129 12.01 0.19 -7.69
C VAL A 129 12.68 0.88 -6.50
N VAL A 130 12.15 0.71 -5.30
CA VAL A 130 12.77 1.26 -4.09
C VAL A 130 14.11 0.56 -3.83
N GLN A 131 14.18 -0.76 -4.01
CA GLN A 131 15.43 -1.51 -3.87
C GLN A 131 16.49 -1.09 -4.89
N SER A 132 16.11 -0.84 -6.15
CA SER A 132 17.08 -0.37 -7.16
C SER A 132 17.60 1.03 -6.88
N TYR A 133 16.76 1.94 -6.35
CA TYR A 133 17.20 3.28 -5.93
C TYR A 133 18.09 3.28 -4.69
N LEU A 134 17.90 2.32 -3.78
CA LEU A 134 18.79 2.07 -2.64
C LEU A 134 20.18 1.60 -3.07
N LEU A 135 20.27 0.83 -4.16
CA LEU A 135 21.53 0.28 -4.67
C LEU A 135 22.25 1.23 -5.65
N LEU A 136 21.50 1.93 -6.50
CA LEU A 136 22.04 2.87 -7.49
C LEU A 136 21.13 4.12 -7.56
N PRO A 137 21.52 5.24 -6.93
CA PRO A 137 20.68 6.43 -6.90
C PRO A 137 20.56 7.01 -8.32
N PRO A 138 19.33 7.13 -8.88
CA PRO A 138 19.11 7.71 -10.19
C PRO A 138 19.28 9.24 -10.13
N SER A 139 19.27 9.89 -11.29
CA SER A 139 19.18 11.35 -11.34
C SER A 139 17.89 11.84 -10.68
N GLY A 140 17.99 12.93 -9.89
CA GLY A 140 16.85 13.46 -9.13
C GLY A 140 15.64 13.82 -10.00
N ALA A 141 15.86 14.20 -11.26
CA ALA A 141 14.79 14.46 -12.23
C ALA A 141 13.96 13.21 -12.56
N LEU A 142 14.60 12.05 -12.71
CA LEU A 142 13.88 10.79 -12.95
C LEU A 142 13.10 10.35 -11.72
N LEU A 143 13.64 10.57 -10.52
CA LEU A 143 12.96 10.25 -9.27
C LEU A 143 11.65 11.04 -9.11
N VAL A 144 11.73 12.37 -9.34
CA VAL A 144 10.55 13.25 -9.29
C VAL A 144 9.55 12.88 -10.38
N GLY A 145 10.01 12.58 -11.60
CA GLY A 145 9.15 12.13 -12.70
C GLY A 145 8.38 10.86 -12.36
N VAL A 146 9.06 9.83 -11.85
CA VAL A 146 8.44 8.57 -11.43
C VAL A 146 7.46 8.80 -10.27
N PHE A 147 7.82 9.66 -9.30
CA PHE A 147 6.94 10.00 -8.19
C PHE A 147 5.63 10.65 -8.66
N ILE A 148 5.70 11.62 -9.57
CA ILE A 148 4.53 12.28 -10.14
C ILE A 148 3.67 11.29 -10.93
N CYS A 149 4.27 10.48 -11.80
CA CYS A 149 3.55 9.47 -12.57
C CYS A 149 2.84 8.45 -11.66
N LYS A 150 3.50 8.01 -10.59
CA LYS A 150 2.91 7.08 -9.61
C LYS A 150 1.77 7.73 -8.83
N LEU A 151 1.93 9.00 -8.45
CA LEU A 151 0.89 9.76 -7.77
C LEU A 151 -0.34 9.92 -8.66
N LEU A 152 -0.17 10.28 -9.94
CA LEU A 152 -1.26 10.33 -10.92
C LEU A 152 -1.94 8.96 -11.11
N ALA A 153 -1.17 7.88 -11.22
CA ALA A 153 -1.71 6.53 -11.36
C ALA A 153 -2.55 6.12 -10.14
N VAL A 154 -2.08 6.46 -8.93
CA VAL A 154 -2.82 6.19 -7.69
C VAL A 154 -4.11 6.99 -7.65
N LEU A 155 -4.08 8.29 -7.96
CA LEU A 155 -5.27 9.14 -7.99
C LEU A 155 -6.29 8.66 -9.03
N ALA A 156 -5.84 8.25 -10.21
CA ALA A 156 -6.70 7.73 -11.27
C ALA A 156 -7.34 6.40 -10.88
N SER A 157 -6.57 5.50 -10.24
CA SER A 157 -7.06 4.20 -9.77
C SER A 157 -7.99 4.32 -8.56
N SER A 158 -7.72 5.22 -7.62
CA SER A 158 -8.59 5.42 -6.45
C SER A 158 -9.85 6.19 -6.82
N GLY A 159 -9.73 7.18 -7.71
CA GLY A 159 -10.84 8.01 -8.17
C GLY A 159 -11.85 7.25 -9.03
N SER A 160 -11.40 6.27 -9.82
CA SER A 160 -12.28 5.42 -10.65
C SER A 160 -13.15 4.42 -9.87
N GLY A 161 -12.98 4.37 -8.54
CA GLY A 161 -13.73 3.45 -7.68
C GLY A 161 -13.15 2.04 -7.63
N ALA A 162 -11.94 1.82 -8.16
CA ALA A 162 -11.23 0.56 -7.96
C ALA A 162 -10.84 0.46 -6.47
N ARG A 163 -11.71 -0.19 -5.68
CA ARG A 163 -11.47 -0.43 -4.26
C ARG A 163 -10.20 -1.27 -4.11
N ARG A 164 -9.08 -0.62 -3.77
CA ARG A 164 -7.88 -1.32 -3.31
C ARG A 164 -8.12 -1.81 -1.88
N GLY A 165 -8.80 -2.96 -1.78
CA GLY A 165 -8.79 -3.86 -0.62
C GLY A 165 -10.00 -3.78 0.31
N LEU A 166 -10.91 -4.76 0.20
CA LEU A 166 -11.62 -5.32 1.37
C LEU A 166 -12.01 -6.80 1.24
N TYR A 167 -11.75 -7.48 0.11
CA TYR A 167 -11.68 -8.94 0.04
C TYR A 167 -10.55 -9.33 -0.91
N PRO A 168 -9.68 -10.29 -0.55
CA PRO A 168 -8.64 -10.77 -1.45
C PRO A 168 -9.30 -11.58 -2.58
N ASP A 169 -8.60 -11.64 -3.71
CA ASP A 169 -8.86 -12.59 -4.79
C ASP A 169 -10.10 -12.33 -5.66
N ALA A 170 -10.02 -11.27 -6.46
CA ALA A 170 -10.43 -11.35 -7.87
C ALA A 170 -9.41 -12.17 -8.71
N VAL A 171 -8.71 -13.12 -8.08
CA VAL A 171 -8.15 -14.30 -8.76
C VAL A 171 -9.34 -15.21 -9.07
N CYS A 172 -10.11 -14.80 -10.06
CA CYS A 172 -10.77 -15.78 -10.93
C CYS A 172 -9.67 -16.32 -11.84
N ARG A 173 -8.80 -17.17 -11.29
CA ARG A 173 -8.16 -18.17 -12.13
C ARG A 173 -9.24 -19.22 -12.42
N PRO A 174 -9.50 -19.56 -13.68
CA PRO A 174 -10.31 -20.72 -14.01
C PRO A 174 -9.47 -21.95 -13.66
N GLY A 175 -9.67 -22.50 -12.47
CA GLY A 175 -8.96 -23.69 -11.99
C GLY A 175 -8.97 -23.76 -10.46
N ASP A 176 -9.89 -24.57 -9.95
CA ASP A 176 -9.99 -25.10 -8.58
C ASP A 176 -10.35 -24.12 -7.44
N GLY A 177 -11.62 -24.21 -6.97
CA GLY A 177 -12.00 -23.62 -5.69
C GLY A 177 -13.49 -23.34 -5.44
N HIS A 178 -14.43 -24.17 -5.90
CA HIS A 178 -15.88 -23.97 -5.65
C HIS A 178 -16.28 -23.98 -4.15
N ALA A 179 -15.43 -24.46 -3.24
CA ALA A 179 -15.76 -24.59 -1.81
C ALA A 179 -15.56 -23.30 -1.00
N VAL A 180 -14.64 -22.41 -1.39
CA VAL A 180 -14.33 -21.19 -0.62
C VAL A 180 -15.37 -20.10 -0.87
N CYS A 181 -15.97 -20.08 -2.07
CA CYS A 181 -17.00 -19.12 -2.44
C CYS A 181 -18.32 -19.30 -1.64
N LEU A 182 -18.70 -20.55 -1.33
CA LEU A 182 -19.93 -20.83 -0.58
C LEU A 182 -19.82 -20.50 0.92
N LEU A 183 -18.65 -20.66 1.52
CA LEU A 183 -18.42 -20.30 2.93
C LEU A 183 -18.48 -18.78 3.16
N GLN A 184 -18.14 -17.96 2.16
CA GLN A 184 -18.22 -16.51 2.26
C GLN A 184 -19.63 -15.94 2.00
N GLN A 185 -20.46 -16.63 1.20
CA GLN A 185 -21.88 -16.29 1.09
C GLN A 185 -22.65 -16.55 2.39
N ALA A 186 -22.33 -17.62 3.12
CA ALA A 186 -22.98 -17.95 4.38
C ALA A 186 -22.70 -16.93 5.51
N VAL A 187 -21.54 -16.28 5.52
CA VAL A 187 -21.19 -15.26 6.54
C VAL A 187 -21.74 -13.87 6.16
N ALA A 188 -21.98 -13.60 4.88
CA ALA A 188 -22.52 -12.31 4.41
C ALA A 188 -24.05 -12.22 4.50
N THR A 189 -24.77 -13.34 4.43
CA THR A 189 -26.20 -13.39 4.78
C THR A 189 -26.34 -13.80 6.24
N GLY A 190 -26.20 -12.83 7.14
CA GLY A 190 -26.59 -13.00 8.54
C GLY A 190 -28.09 -13.32 8.66
N LYS A 191 -28.39 -14.61 8.62
CA LYS A 191 -29.50 -15.28 9.30
C LYS A 191 -28.95 -16.59 9.87
#